data_AF-A0A955I674-F1
#
_entry.id   AF-A0A955I674-F1
#
_cell.length_a   1.000
_cell.length_b   1.000
_cell.length_c   1.000
_cell.angle_alpha   90.00
_cell.angle_beta   90.00
_cell.angle_gamma   90.00
#
_symmetry.space_group_name_H-M   'P 1'
#
loop_
_entity.id
_entity.type
_entity.pdbx_description
1 polymer ?
#
loop_
_entity_poly.entity_id
_entity_poly.type
_entity_poly.pdbx_seq_one_letter_code
_entity_poly.pdbx_strand_id
1 'polypeptide(L)'
;MSTIGQEESTRSQFISDLSHEIRTPLMALSCLCEALSDGVIPLTQKEIGNIQAQVNRIQKISEQILQYQKLEYREDGDDLQREVIDIEEYYEKITTTYQELLLKKHQSTRFVS
;
A
#
# COMPACT_ATOMS: atom_id res chain seq x y z
N MET A 1 0.22 5.65 33.76
CA MET A 1 1.14 6.42 32.92
C MET A 1 1.93 5.53 31.94
N SER A 2 1.35 4.42 31.46
CA SER A 2 2.10 3.45 30.64
C SER A 2 1.54 3.30 29.22
N THR A 3 0.35 3.83 28.93
CA THR A 3 -0.35 3.71 27.65
C THR A 3 0.08 4.80 26.64
N ILE A 4 0.21 6.05 27.09
CA ILE A 4 0.57 7.19 26.22
C ILE A 4 1.96 7.01 25.59
N GLY A 5 2.94 6.52 26.37
CA GLY A 5 4.30 6.28 25.86
C GLY A 5 4.40 5.08 24.89
N GLN A 6 3.45 4.14 24.95
CA GLN A 6 3.38 3.03 23.98
C GLN A 6 2.80 3.50 22.65
N GLU A 7 1.71 4.27 22.66
CA GLU A 7 1.10 4.83 21.46
C GLU A 7 2.07 5.74 20.70
N GLU A 8 2.77 6.62 21.42
CA GLU A 8 3.77 7.53 20.83
C GLU A 8 4.98 6.77 20.24
N SER A 9 5.39 5.68 20.89
CA SER A 9 6.45 4.79 20.38
C SER A 9 6.00 4.05 19.11
N THR A 10 4.79 3.49 19.09
CA THR A 10 4.22 2.81 17.91
C THR A 10 4.09 3.77 16.72
N ARG A 11 3.61 4.99 16.96
CA ARG A 11 3.51 6.04 15.95
C ARG A 11 4.88 6.43 15.40
N SER A 12 5.88 6.59 16.28
CA SER A 12 7.25 6.93 15.88
C SER A 12 7.91 5.83 15.06
N GLN A 13 7.70 4.56 15.45
CA GLN A 13 8.19 3.40 14.71
C GLN A 13 7.56 3.34 13.30
N PHE A 14 6.24 3.55 13.20
CA PHE A 14 5.52 3.57 11.93
C PHE A 14 6.05 4.66 10.99
N ILE A 15 6.23 5.90 11.48
CA ILE A 15 6.79 7.00 10.68
C ILE A 15 8.23 6.69 10.23
N SER A 16 9.03 6.05 11.10
CA SER A 16 10.39 5.63 10.76
C SER A 16 10.39 4.61 9.63
N ASP A 17 9.56 3.57 9.73
CA ASP A 17 9.45 2.50 8.74
C ASP A 17 8.99 3.06 7.38
N LEU A 18 7.99 3.94 7.38
CA LEU A 18 7.55 4.66 6.18
C LEU A 18 8.67 5.50 5.56
N SER A 19 9.46 6.19 6.38
CA SER A 19 10.57 7.02 5.90
C SER A 19 11.63 6.16 5.19
N HIS A 20 11.88 4.95 5.68
CA HIS A 20 12.78 3.98 5.03
C HIS A 20 12.18 3.43 3.73
N GLU A 21 10.89 3.11 3.73
CA GLU A 21 10.18 2.59 2.57
C GLU A 21 10.01 3.62 1.46
N ILE A 22 9.92 4.92 1.75
CA ILE A 22 9.90 6.00 0.74
C ILE A 22 11.31 6.28 0.20
N ARG A 23 12.32 6.28 1.07
CA ARG A 23 13.70 6.58 0.67
C ARG A 23 14.19 5.66 -0.44
N THR A 24 13.86 4.37 -0.34
CA THR A 24 14.31 3.34 -1.29
C THR A 24 13.82 3.57 -2.73
N PRO A 25 12.51 3.67 -3.03
CA PRO A 25 12.01 3.94 -4.38
C PRO A 25 12.40 5.32 -4.88
N LEU A 26 12.52 6.32 -4.00
CA LEU A 26 12.97 7.66 -4.39
C LEU A 26 14.44 7.66 -4.79
N MET A 27 15.31 6.97 -4.04
CA MET A 27 16.72 6.82 -4.40
C MET A 27 16.89 6.05 -5.71
N ALA A 28 16.11 4.97 -5.90
CA ALA A 28 16.11 4.25 -7.17
C ALA A 28 15.67 5.13 -8.36
N LEU A 29 14.66 5.98 -8.14
CA LEU A 29 14.20 6.94 -9.14
C LEU A 29 15.27 8.00 -9.45
N SER A 30 15.94 8.54 -8.43
CA SER A 30 17.05 9.49 -8.63
C SER A 30 18.19 8.87 -9.43
N CYS A 31 18.62 7.65 -9.10
CA CYS A 31 19.67 6.96 -9.86
C CYS A 31 19.26 6.68 -11.31
N LEU A 32 18.00 6.30 -11.56
CA LEU A 32 17.47 6.14 -12.91
C LEU A 32 17.50 7.46 -13.69
N CYS A 33 17.04 8.56 -13.08
CA CYS A 33 17.06 9.88 -13.69
C CYS A 33 18.48 10.38 -13.97
N GLU A 34 19.42 10.19 -13.04
CA GLU A 34 20.84 10.51 -13.23
C GLU A 34 21.43 9.70 -14.39
N ALA A 35 21.24 8.39 -14.41
CA ALA A 35 21.76 7.52 -15.48
C ALA A 35 21.15 7.83 -16.85
N LEU A 36 19.89 8.26 -16.91
CA LEU A 36 19.23 8.75 -18.13
C LEU A 36 19.80 10.10 -18.56
N SER A 37 20.00 11.04 -17.63
CA SER A 37 20.54 12.38 -17.89
C SER A 37 21.99 12.33 -18.38
N ASP A 38 22.80 11.44 -17.79
CA ASP A 38 24.20 11.24 -18.15
C ASP A 38 24.36 10.43 -19.46
N GLY A 39 23.26 9.93 -20.03
CA GLY A 39 23.25 9.13 -21.25
C GLY A 39 23.81 7.71 -21.07
N VAL A 40 24.03 7.28 -19.82
CA VAL A 40 24.50 5.93 -19.47
C VAL A 40 23.45 4.88 -19.85
N ILE A 41 22.17 5.24 -19.72
CA ILE A 41 21.03 4.40 -20.10
C ILE A 41 20.16 5.17 -21.10
N PRO A 42 19.72 4.55 -22.21
CA PRO A 42 18.78 5.19 -23.12
C PRO A 42 17.38 5.24 -22.52
N LEU A 43 16.64 6.33 -22.78
CA LEU A 43 15.23 6.42 -22.43
C LEU A 43 14.43 5.46 -23.33
N THR A 44 14.01 4.33 -22.76
CA THR A 44 13.19 3.32 -23.44
C THR A 44 11.85 3.18 -22.74
N GLN A 45 10.89 2.51 -23.40
CA GLN A 45 9.60 2.20 -22.77
C GLN A 45 9.75 1.39 -21.47
N LYS A 46 10.79 0.56 -21.38
CA LYS A 46 11.12 -0.18 -20.16
C LYS A 46 11.52 0.77 -19.02
N GLU A 47 12.38 1.75 -19.30
CA GLU A 47 12.82 2.70 -18.28
C GLU A 47 11.69 3.66 -17.85
N ILE A 48 10.81 4.04 -18.78
CA ILE A 48 9.56 4.74 -18.44
C ILE A 48 8.70 3.87 -17.50
N GLY A 49 8.60 2.57 -17.76
CA GLY A 49 7.92 1.62 -16.87
C GLY A 49 8.57 1.51 -15.49
N ASN A 50 9.91 1.54 -15.41
CA ASN A 50 10.65 1.51 -14.15
C ASN A 50 10.38 2.77 -13.31
N ILE A 51 10.37 3.94 -13.95
CA ILE A 51 10.01 5.23 -13.33
C ILE A 51 8.58 5.16 -12.79
N GLN A 52 7.62 4.77 -13.63
CA GLN A 52 6.21 4.62 -13.23
C GLN A 52 6.05 3.65 -12.06
N ALA A 53 6.81 2.55 -12.04
CA ALA A 53 6.79 1.61 -10.93
C ALA A 53 7.27 2.23 -9.61
N GLN A 54 8.32 3.07 -9.61
CA GLN A 54 8.75 3.77 -8.39
C GLN A 54 7.74 4.83 -7.94
N VAL A 55 7.16 5.59 -8.89
CA VAL A 55 6.09 6.56 -8.58
C VAL A 55 4.89 5.87 -7.95
N ASN A 56 4.42 4.75 -8.52
CA ASN A 56 3.32 3.99 -7.97
C ASN A 56 3.61 3.42 -6.57
N ARG A 57 4.86 3.04 -6.28
CA ARG A 57 5.27 2.61 -4.93
C ARG A 57 5.15 3.76 -3.93
N ILE A 58 5.66 4.94 -4.28
CA ILE A 58 5.57 6.13 -3.42
C ILE A 58 4.10 6.52 -3.18
N GLN A 59 3.26 6.45 -4.22
CA GLN A 59 1.82 6.69 -4.08
C GLN A 59 1.14 5.72 -3.11
N LYS A 60 1.42 4.41 -3.23
CA LYS A 60 0.88 3.41 -2.29
C LYS A 60 1.29 3.68 -0.85
N ILE A 61 2.54 4.06 -0.61
CA ILE A 61 3.00 4.40 0.73
C ILE A 61 2.26 5.66 1.24
N SER A 62 2.04 6.65 0.39
CA SER A 62 1.24 7.83 0.74
C SER A 62 -0.22 7.48 1.08
N GLU A 63 -0.82 6.54 0.35
CA GLU A 63 -2.19 6.07 0.64
C GLU A 63 -2.25 5.34 1.97
N GLN A 64 -1.26 4.51 2.29
CA GLN A 64 -1.14 3.82 3.58
C GLN A 64 -1.03 4.81 4.75
N ILE A 65 -0.28 5.91 4.58
CA ILE A 65 -0.19 6.99 5.58
C ILE A 65 -1.56 7.60 5.83
N LEU A 66 -2.28 7.97 4.76
CA LEU A 66 -3.62 8.56 4.87
C LEU A 66 -4.62 7.59 5.52
N GLN A 67 -4.52 6.30 5.20
CA GLN A 67 -5.37 5.28 5.80
C GLN A 67 -5.06 5.10 7.29
N TYR A 68 -3.78 5.06 7.67
CA TYR A 68 -3.36 4.98 9.06
C TYR A 68 -3.84 6.18 9.87
N GLN A 69 -3.67 7.39 9.35
CA GLN A 69 -4.20 8.61 9.99
C GLN A 69 -5.71 8.50 10.20
N LYS A 70 -6.48 8.08 9.18
CA LYS A 70 -7.93 7.87 9.31
C LYS A 70 -8.32 6.83 10.35
N LEU A 71 -7.46 5.84 10.62
CA LEU A 71 -7.69 4.83 11.66
C LEU A 71 -7.30 5.37 13.05
N GLU A 72 -6.20 6.12 13.16
CA GLU A 72 -5.72 6.75 14.39
C GLU A 72 -6.68 7.84 14.88
N TYR A 73 -7.31 8.60 13.96
CA TYR A 73 -8.33 9.61 14.29
C TYR A 73 -9.71 9.04 14.63
N ARG A 74 -9.93 7.71 14.54
CA ARG A 74 -11.15 7.07 15.10
C ARG A 74 -10.92 6.86 16.60
N GLU A 75 -10.87 7.94 17.36
CA GLU A 75 -10.70 7.90 18.83
C GLU A 75 -11.86 7.20 19.54
N ASP A 76 -13.05 7.16 18.93
CA ASP A 76 -14.17 6.41 19.44
C ASP A 76 -14.76 5.56 18.31
N GLY A 77 -14.96 4.26 18.55
CA GLY A 77 -15.56 3.29 17.61
C GLY A 77 -17.01 3.58 17.21
N ASP A 78 -17.45 4.83 17.28
CA ASP A 78 -18.81 5.34 17.15
C ASP A 78 -19.26 5.50 15.69
N ASP A 79 -18.31 5.55 14.74
CA ASP A 79 -18.61 5.68 13.29
C ASP A 79 -18.34 4.37 12.51
N LEU A 80 -18.25 3.24 13.21
CA LEU A 80 -18.30 1.92 12.58
C LEU A 80 -19.77 1.53 12.36
N GLN A 81 -20.27 1.79 11.14
CA GLN A 81 -21.57 1.28 10.72
C GLN A 81 -21.52 -0.25 10.64
N ARG A 82 -21.88 -0.90 11.74
CA ARG A 82 -22.02 -2.35 11.80
C ARG A 82 -23.28 -2.73 11.02
N GLU A 83 -23.08 -3.40 9.91
CA GLU A 83 -24.14 -3.99 9.12
C GLU A 83 -24.11 -5.51 9.29
N VAL A 84 -25.29 -6.14 9.28
CA VAL A 84 -25.38 -7.60 9.18
C VAL A 84 -25.07 -7.95 7.73
N ILE A 85 -23.92 -8.57 7.51
CA ILE A 85 -23.46 -8.97 6.18
C ILE A 85 -23.69 -10.47 6.01
N ASP A 86 -24.30 -10.85 4.89
CA ASP A 86 -24.30 -12.23 4.44
C ASP A 86 -22.89 -12.60 3.95
N ILE A 87 -22.24 -13.50 4.67
CA ILE A 87 -20.85 -13.90 4.39
C ILE A 87 -20.74 -14.61 3.03
N GLU A 88 -21.79 -15.33 2.62
CA GLU A 88 -21.80 -16.05 1.34
C GLU A 88 -21.93 -15.07 0.17
N GLU A 89 -22.82 -14.08 0.27
CA GLU A 89 -22.96 -13.01 -0.72
C GLU A 89 -21.68 -12.16 -0.82
N TYR A 90 -21.09 -11.83 0.34
CA TYR A 90 -19.85 -11.04 0.39
C TYR A 90 -18.65 -11.81 -0.17
N TYR A 91 -18.61 -13.13 0.05
CA TYR A 91 -17.60 -14.01 -0.52
C TYR A 91 -17.67 -14.05 -2.05
N GLU A 92 -18.87 -14.20 -2.62
CA GLU A 92 -19.05 -14.15 -4.07
C GLU A 92 -18.61 -12.80 -4.64
N LYS A 93 -19.04 -11.70 -4.01
CA LYS A 93 -18.66 -10.34 -4.41
C LYS A 93 -17.16 -10.12 -4.42
N ILE A 94 -16.44 -10.56 -3.38
CA ILE A 94 -14.98 -10.48 -3.33
C ILE A 94 -14.34 -11.35 -4.42
N THR A 95 -14.83 -12.58 -4.59
CA THR A 95 -14.26 -13.53 -5.55
C THR A 95 -14.42 -13.03 -6.99
N THR A 96 -15.57 -12.45 -7.33
CA THR A 96 -15.81 -11.77 -8.61
C THR A 96 -14.92 -10.54 -8.77
N THR A 97 -14.79 -9.71 -7.74
CA THR A 97 -13.97 -8.48 -7.79
C THR A 97 -12.49 -8.79 -8.05
N TYR A 98 -11.97 -9.88 -7.50
CA TYR A 98 -10.55 -10.25 -7.62
C TYR A 98 -10.29 -11.39 -8.62
N GLN A 99 -11.29 -11.76 -9.42
CA GLN A 99 -11.22 -12.90 -10.35
C GLN A 99 -10.06 -12.78 -11.34
N GLU A 100 -9.81 -11.60 -11.90
CA GLU A 100 -8.70 -11.36 -12.82
C GLU A 100 -7.33 -11.53 -12.16
N LEU A 101 -7.20 -11.10 -10.90
CA LEU A 101 -5.95 -11.23 -10.13
C LEU A 101 -5.67 -12.70 -9.79
N LEU A 102 -6.72 -13.46 -9.44
CA LEU A 102 -6.65 -14.88 -9.13
C LEU A 102 -6.25 -15.71 -10.36
N LEU A 103 -6.85 -15.40 -11.52
CA LEU A 103 -6.47 -15.99 -12.81
C LEU A 103 -5.00 -15.73 -13.16
N LYS A 104 -4.55 -14.49 -13.00
CA LYS A 104 -3.15 -14.11 -13.29
C LYS A 104 -2.15 -14.83 -12.38
N LYS A 105 -2.55 -15.17 -11.15
CA LYS A 105 -1.72 -15.89 -10.17
C LYS A 105 -1.93 -17.41 -10.15
N HIS A 106 -2.79 -17.97 -11.01
CA HIS A 106 -3.13 -19.39 -11.03
C HIS A 106 -3.65 -19.89 -9.67
N GLN A 107 -4.41 -19.06 -8.96
CA GLN A 107 -4.96 -19.36 -7.65
C GLN A 107 -6.48 -19.48 -7.74
N SER A 108 -7.05 -20.39 -6.95
CA SER A 108 -8.50 -20.51 -6.78
C SER A 108 -8.88 -20.26 -5.33
N THR A 109 -10.08 -19.73 -5.12
CA THR A 109 -10.67 -19.56 -3.80
C THR A 109 -11.83 -20.54 -3.66
N ARG A 110 -12.01 -21.09 -2.45
CA ARG A 110 -13.14 -21.95 -2.09
C ARG A 110 -13.74 -21.46 -0.77
N PHE A 111 -15.05 -21.28 -0.73
CA PHE A 111 -15.78 -21.08 0.51
C PHE A 111 -15.98 -22.45 1.19
N VAL A 112 -15.67 -22.55 2.48
CA VAL A 112 -15.86 -23.77 3.28
C VAL A 112 -16.74 -23.38 4.46
N SER A 113 -17.99 -23.87 4.44
CA SER A 113 -19.00 -23.71 5.49
C SER A 113 -18.79 -24.67 6.65
#